data_AF-A0A2N5EDV6-F1
#
_entry.id   AF-A0A2N5EDV6-F1
#
_cell.length_a   1.000
_cell.length_b   1.000
_cell.length_c   1.000
_cell.angle_alpha   90.00
_cell.angle_beta   90.00
_cell.angle_gamma   90.00
#
_symmetry.space_group_name_H-M   'P 1'
#
loop_
_entity.id
_entity.type
_entity.pdbx_description
1 polymer ?
#
loop_
_entity_poly.entity_id
_entity_poly.type
_entity_poly.pdbx_seq_one_letter_code
_entity_poly.pdbx_strand_id
1 'polypeptide(L)'
;MVDSMHYTVRKKYQFKVKNLNAYLFESDGGGWFSAVRSPDDVCLEVGDVIKHYSANQWRDKEEKTLTIDPDLKCSTYQEADAKFAAWVDEDS
;
A
#
# COMPACT_ATOMS: atom_id res chain seq x y z
N MET A 1 -2.64 -22.05 11.87
CA MET A 1 -3.15 -21.46 10.60
C MET A 1 -2.87 -19.98 10.70
N VAL A 2 -2.00 -19.42 9.86
CA VAL A 2 -1.74 -17.98 9.89
C VAL A 2 -2.93 -17.33 9.19
N ASP A 3 -3.71 -16.57 9.96
CA ASP A 3 -4.81 -15.77 9.44
C ASP A 3 -4.15 -14.63 8.64
N SER A 4 -3.96 -14.89 7.35
CA SER A 4 -3.23 -13.97 6.50
C SER A 4 -4.17 -12.85 6.11
N MET A 5 -3.99 -11.72 6.77
CA MET A 5 -4.78 -10.52 6.54
C MET A 5 -4.57 -10.04 5.09
N HIS A 6 -5.67 -9.93 4.33
CA HIS A 6 -5.67 -9.45 2.95
C HIS A 6 -5.84 -7.94 2.92
N TYR A 7 -5.18 -7.31 1.96
CA TYR A 7 -5.20 -5.88 1.78
C TYR A 7 -5.38 -5.53 0.30
N THR A 8 -6.40 -4.74 0.02
CA THR A 8 -6.78 -4.33 -1.33
C THR A 8 -6.27 -2.92 -1.58
N VAL A 9 -5.64 -2.69 -2.74
CA VAL A 9 -5.25 -1.36 -3.17
C VAL A 9 -6.50 -0.56 -3.52
N ARG A 10 -6.76 0.52 -2.77
CA ARG A 10 -7.89 1.42 -2.99
C ARG A 10 -7.52 2.66 -3.79
N LYS A 11 -6.29 3.17 -3.59
CA LYS A 11 -5.76 4.30 -4.35
C LYS A 11 -4.30 4.05 -4.72
N LYS A 12 -3.91 4.61 -5.86
CA LYS A 12 -2.55 4.63 -6.37
C LYS A 12 -2.27 6.03 -6.91
N TYR A 13 -1.10 6.56 -6.60
CA TYR A 13 -0.59 7.80 -7.19
C TYR A 13 0.86 7.61 -7.57
N GLN A 14 1.24 8.07 -8.75
CA GLN A 14 2.60 7.99 -9.25
C GLN A 14 3.27 9.37 -9.19
N PHE A 15 4.29 9.47 -8.37
CA PHE A 15 5.22 10.60 -8.30
C PHE A 15 6.10 10.58 -9.55
N LYS A 16 5.85 11.50 -10.48
CA LYS A 16 6.60 11.58 -11.73
C LYS A 16 8.03 12.05 -11.51
N VAL A 17 8.24 12.94 -10.55
CA VAL A 17 9.55 13.55 -10.28
C VAL A 17 10.47 12.57 -9.54
N LYS A 18 9.93 11.84 -8.56
CA LYS A 18 10.69 10.90 -7.71
C LYS A 18 10.71 9.46 -8.24
N ASN A 19 9.96 9.17 -9.31
CA ASN A 19 9.70 7.82 -9.81
C ASN A 19 9.27 6.86 -8.68
N LEU A 20 8.28 7.27 -7.91
CA LEU A 20 7.74 6.51 -6.78
C LEU A 20 6.23 6.36 -6.96
N ASN A 21 5.65 5.32 -6.40
CA ASN A 21 4.21 5.10 -6.35
C ASN A 21 3.75 5.08 -4.88
N ALA A 22 2.84 5.99 -4.52
CA ALA A 22 2.07 5.89 -3.30
C ALA A 22 0.89 4.94 -3.52
N TYR A 23 0.62 4.13 -2.51
CA TYR A 23 -0.50 3.20 -2.48
C TYR A 23 -1.26 3.35 -1.17
N LEU A 24 -2.58 3.29 -1.27
CA LEU A 24 -3.49 3.20 -0.13
C LEU A 24 -4.11 1.81 -0.11
N PHE A 25 -3.94 1.10 0.98
CA PHE A 25 -4.42 -0.26 1.17
C PHE A 25 -5.54 -0.31 2.22
N GLU A 26 -6.58 -1.08 1.92
CA GLU A 26 -7.67 -1.41 2.83
C GLU A 26 -7.58 -2.88 3.23
N SER A 27 -7.55 -3.15 4.51
CA SER A 27 -7.62 -4.50 5.05
C SER A 27 -9.04 -5.03 5.04
N ASP A 28 -9.21 -6.34 4.82
CA ASP A 28 -10.49 -7.03 4.99
C ASP A 28 -11.09 -6.83 6.40
N GLY A 29 -10.25 -6.64 7.42
CA GLY A 29 -10.66 -6.32 8.80
C GLY A 29 -10.98 -4.85 9.07
N GLY A 30 -11.06 -3.99 8.04
CA GLY A 30 -11.39 -2.56 8.16
C GLY A 30 -10.22 -1.64 8.55
N GLY A 31 -8.99 -2.17 8.63
CA GLY A 31 -7.77 -1.40 8.87
C GLY A 31 -7.23 -0.75 7.59
N TRP A 32 -6.49 0.34 7.72
CA TRP A 32 -5.94 1.07 6.56
C TRP A 32 -4.43 1.28 6.71
N PHE A 33 -3.70 1.25 5.61
CA PHE A 33 -2.30 1.72 5.62
C PHE A 33 -1.91 2.32 4.28
N SER A 34 -0.95 3.25 4.33
CA SER A 34 -0.34 3.84 3.15
C SER A 34 1.12 3.41 3.05
N ALA A 35 1.61 3.18 1.82
CA ALA A 35 3.01 2.88 1.57
C ALA A 35 3.49 3.53 0.26
N VAL A 36 4.74 4.01 0.25
CA VAL A 36 5.42 4.43 -0.99
C VAL A 36 6.39 3.36 -1.44
N ARG A 37 6.31 2.97 -2.71
CA ARG A 37 7.25 2.04 -3.34
C ARG A 37 7.64 2.47 -4.74
N SER A 38 8.85 2.13 -5.14
CA SER A 38 9.30 2.32 -6.52
C SER A 38 8.45 1.45 -7.47
N PRO A 39 8.03 1.95 -8.64
CA PRO A 39 7.36 1.15 -9.67
C PRO A 39 8.21 -0.05 -10.14
N ASP A 40 9.54 0.03 -10.05
CA ASP A 40 10.46 -1.06 -10.37
C ASP A 40 10.36 -2.23 -9.37
N ASP A 41 10.07 -1.95 -8.09
CA ASP A 41 9.92 -2.96 -7.05
C ASP A 41 8.49 -3.50 -7.01
N VAL A 42 7.52 -2.60 -6.94
CA VAL A 42 6.11 -2.93 -6.70
C VAL A 42 5.26 -2.13 -7.68
N CYS A 43 4.69 -2.81 -8.65
CA CYS A 43 3.74 -2.25 -9.62
C CYS A 43 2.35 -2.84 -9.38
N LEU A 44 1.69 -2.37 -8.32
CA LEU A 44 0.30 -2.77 -8.04
C LEU A 44 -0.67 -1.84 -8.75
N GLU A 45 -1.87 -2.31 -9.06
CA GLU A 45 -2.96 -1.51 -9.59
C GLU A 45 -4.08 -1.37 -8.56
N VAL A 46 -4.95 -0.37 -8.77
CA VAL A 46 -6.14 -0.21 -7.92
C VAL A 46 -7.03 -1.44 -8.11
N GLY A 47 -7.39 -2.09 -7.00
CA GLY A 47 -8.12 -3.35 -6.99
C GLY A 47 -7.25 -4.60 -6.85
N ASP A 48 -5.90 -4.50 -6.96
CA ASP A 48 -5.04 -5.63 -6.61
C ASP A 48 -5.14 -5.93 -5.11
N VAL A 49 -5.06 -7.22 -4.79
CA VAL A 49 -5.08 -7.73 -3.42
C VAL A 49 -3.73 -8.32 -3.11
N ILE A 50 -3.13 -7.85 -2.02
CA ILE A 50 -1.91 -8.39 -1.45
C ILE A 50 -2.21 -9.05 -0.11
N LYS A 51 -1.40 -10.04 0.22
CA LYS A 51 -1.53 -10.86 1.43
C LYS A 51 -0.35 -10.59 2.34
N HIS A 52 -0.61 -10.27 3.60
CA HIS A 52 0.45 -10.14 4.58
C HIS A 52 1.10 -11.51 4.84
N TYR A 53 2.42 -11.60 4.70
CA TYR A 53 3.16 -12.83 4.90
C TYR A 53 3.94 -12.82 6.22
N SER A 54 4.86 -11.87 6.40
CA SER A 54 5.65 -11.74 7.63
C SER A 54 6.35 -10.39 7.70
N ALA A 55 6.32 -9.71 8.85
CA ALA A 55 6.93 -8.39 9.04
C ALA A 55 6.56 -7.41 7.91
N ASN A 56 7.54 -7.03 7.08
CA ASN A 56 7.39 -6.11 5.94
C ASN A 56 7.33 -6.88 4.60
N GLN A 57 7.15 -8.20 4.63
CA GLN A 57 6.98 -9.07 3.47
C GLN A 57 5.50 -9.37 3.23
N TRP A 58 5.14 -9.19 1.97
CA TRP A 58 3.79 -9.31 1.44
C TRP A 58 3.85 -10.23 0.23
N ARG A 59 2.73 -10.83 -0.14
CA ARG A 59 2.60 -11.61 -1.37
C ARG A 59 1.51 -11.03 -2.24
N ASP A 60 1.79 -10.89 -3.52
CA ASP A 60 0.77 -10.53 -4.50
C ASP A 60 -0.05 -11.77 -4.91
N LYS A 61 -1.01 -11.60 -5.85
CA LYS A 61 -1.82 -12.68 -6.43
C LYS A 61 -0.98 -13.76 -7.12
N GLU A 62 0.20 -13.42 -7.64
CA GLU A 62 1.15 -14.35 -8.26
C GLU A 62 2.08 -15.02 -7.24
N GLU A 63 1.80 -14.85 -5.94
CA GLU A 63 2.64 -15.29 -4.82
C GLU A 63 4.05 -14.69 -4.80
N LYS A 64 4.30 -13.62 -5.56
CA LYS A 64 5.58 -12.93 -5.58
C LYS A 64 5.76 -12.20 -4.26
N THR A 65 6.92 -12.36 -3.64
CA THR A 65 7.23 -11.68 -2.38
C THR A 65 7.57 -10.21 -2.65
N LEU A 66 6.75 -9.31 -2.10
CA LEU A 66 6.91 -7.87 -2.14
C LEU A 66 7.38 -7.40 -0.77
N THR A 67 8.40 -6.56 -0.71
CA THR A 67 8.80 -5.92 0.56
C THR A 67 8.08 -4.59 0.63
N ILE A 68 7.04 -4.48 1.46
CA ILE A 68 6.28 -3.24 1.67
C ILE A 68 6.40 -2.85 3.13
N ASP A 69 6.97 -1.67 3.36
CA ASP A 69 7.04 -1.05 4.68
C ASP A 69 5.73 -0.29 4.85
N PRO A 70 4.85 -0.71 5.77
CA PRO A 70 3.67 0.05 6.09
C PRO A 70 4.13 1.25 6.92
N ASP A 71 4.56 2.31 6.23
CA ASP A 71 5.12 3.51 6.86
C ASP A 71 4.15 4.09 7.89
N LEU A 72 2.83 4.03 7.60
CA LEU A 72 1.78 4.54 8.47
C LEU A 72 0.57 3.59 8.54
N LYS A 73 0.49 2.78 9.60
CA LYS A 73 -0.78 2.14 10.00
C LYS A 73 -1.77 3.25 10.39
N CYS A 74 -2.92 3.29 9.72
CA CYS A 74 -3.98 4.25 9.98
C CYS A 74 -5.22 3.51 10.50
N SER A 75 -5.87 4.08 11.50
CA SER A 75 -7.07 3.48 12.10
C SER A 75 -8.32 3.74 11.26
N THR A 76 -8.31 4.80 10.45
CA THR A 76 -9.46 5.23 9.63
C THR A 76 -9.05 5.55 8.19
N TYR A 77 -10.02 5.44 7.27
CA TYR A 77 -9.86 5.85 5.88
C TYR A 77 -9.47 7.32 5.76
N GLN A 78 -10.09 8.21 6.52
CA GLN A 78 -9.82 9.65 6.47
C GLN A 78 -8.37 9.98 6.82
N GLU A 79 -7.80 9.35 7.85
CA GLU A 79 -6.38 9.54 8.19
C GLU A 79 -5.46 9.03 7.09
N ALA A 80 -5.78 7.87 6.52
CA ALA A 80 -4.98 7.26 5.47
C ALA A 80 -5.05 8.09 4.16
N ASP A 81 -6.23 8.63 3.85
CA ASP A 81 -6.46 9.51 2.70
C ASP A 81 -5.77 10.87 2.88
N ALA A 82 -5.86 11.48 4.07
CA ALA A 82 -5.18 12.74 4.36
C ALA A 82 -3.66 12.62 4.25
N LYS A 83 -3.08 11.52 4.72
CA LYS A 83 -1.64 11.23 4.59
C LYS A 83 -1.24 10.95 3.15
N PHE A 84 -2.04 10.17 2.44
CA PHE A 84 -1.83 9.94 1.02
C PHE A 84 -1.86 11.27 0.24
N ALA A 85 -2.83 12.13 0.53
CA ALA A 85 -2.92 13.47 -0.06
C ALA A 85 -1.73 14.34 0.32
N ALA A 86 -1.25 14.29 1.56
CA ALA A 86 -0.05 15.03 1.99
C ALA A 86 1.19 14.61 1.19
N TRP A 87 1.38 13.31 0.94
CA TRP A 87 2.48 12.85 0.09
C TRP A 87 2.36 13.34 -1.35
N VAL A 88 1.14 13.34 -1.90
CA VAL A 88 0.84 13.86 -3.25
C VAL A 88 1.13 15.35 -3.34
N ASP A 89 0.75 16.11 -2.32
CA ASP A 89 0.98 17.56 -2.23
C ASP A 89 2.48 17.90 -2.13
N GLU A 90 3.26 17.10 -1.39
CA GLU A 90 4.73 17.22 -1.32
C GLU A 90 5.48 16.99 -2.66
N ASP A 91 4.79 16.50 -3.71
CA ASP A 91 5.34 16.34 -5.07
C ASP A 91 4.83 17.41 -6.06
N SER A 92 3.87 18.26 -5.67
CA SER A 92 3.42 19.42 -6.48
C SER A 92 4.34 20.63 -6.35
#